data_AF-A0A4V3BP08-F1
#
_entry.id   AF-A0A4V3BP08-F1
#
_cell.length_a   1.000
_cell.length_b   1.000
_cell.length_c   1.000
_cell.angle_alpha   90.00
_cell.angle_beta   90.00
_cell.angle_gamma   90.00
#
_symmetry.space_group_name_H-M   'P 1'
#
loop_
_entity.id
_entity.type
_entity.pdbx_description
1 polymer ?
#
loop_
_entity_poly.entity_id
_entity_poly.type
_entity_poly.pdbx_seq_one_letter_code
_entity_poly.pdbx_strand_id
1 'polypeptide(L)'
;MINSLPLTLTLPMPAIDEVTLAHQGLNYIRPNVVLDFVSVSPNALLFVTPVAVLFASLGVVGHIPLRRIPVAATGRVTYPICTQVLPELRGKLIINTASRKLKFLENQVVKPDEFAPSTSQVIGLALEFTFQQPE
;
A
#
# COMPACT_ATOMS: atom_id res chain seq x y z
N MET A 1 -22.58 -28.20 -11.18
CA MET A 1 -21.88 -27.95 -9.90
C MET A 1 -21.84 -26.46 -9.70
N ILE A 2 -22.54 -25.93 -8.69
CA ILE A 2 -22.44 -24.52 -8.33
C ILE A 2 -21.13 -24.40 -7.56
N ASN A 3 -20.08 -23.86 -8.19
CA ASN A 3 -18.87 -23.49 -7.47
C ASN A 3 -19.25 -22.36 -6.51
N SER A 4 -19.43 -22.68 -5.23
CA SER A 4 -19.49 -21.69 -4.18
C SER A 4 -18.21 -20.87 -4.22
N LEU A 5 -18.35 -19.54 -4.32
CA LEU A 5 -17.21 -18.63 -4.20
C LEU A 5 -16.56 -18.86 -2.83
N PRO A 6 -15.22 -18.97 -2.75
CA PRO A 6 -14.56 -19.11 -1.46
C PRO A 6 -14.92 -17.90 -0.59
N LEU A 7 -15.23 -18.15 0.69
CA LEU A 7 -15.43 -17.11 1.69
C LEU A 7 -14.15 -16.29 1.82
N THR A 8 -14.29 -14.96 1.92
CA THR A 8 -13.15 -14.04 1.99
C THR A 8 -13.27 -13.10 3.17
N LEU A 9 -12.11 -12.73 3.73
CA LEU A 9 -11.98 -11.78 4.82
C LEU A 9 -11.09 -10.62 4.37
N THR A 10 -11.61 -9.41 4.41
CA THR A 10 -10.83 -8.19 4.15
C THR A 10 -10.43 -7.53 5.46
N LEU A 11 -9.13 -7.29 5.64
CA LEU A 11 -8.56 -6.65 6.81
C LEU A 11 -7.86 -5.34 6.38
N PRO A 12 -8.04 -4.23 7.12
CA PRO A 12 -7.27 -3.02 6.89
C PRO A 12 -5.81 -3.24 7.31
N MET A 13 -4.92 -2.33 6.90
CA MET A 13 -3.56 -2.27 7.43
C MET A 13 -3.60 -2.17 8.97
N PRO A 14 -3.00 -3.14 9.70
CA PRO A 14 -2.97 -3.10 11.15
C PRO A 14 -1.99 -2.04 11.65
N ALA A 15 -2.14 -1.63 12.90
CA ALA A 15 -1.11 -0.85 13.58
C ALA A 15 0.04 -1.79 13.96
N ILE A 16 1.21 -1.55 13.40
CA ILE A 16 2.45 -2.27 13.71
C ILE A 16 3.48 -1.23 14.10
N ASP A 17 4.07 -1.42 15.28
CA ASP A 17 5.05 -0.51 15.86
C ASP A 17 6.25 -0.34 14.92
N GLU A 18 6.74 0.89 14.81
CA GLU A 18 7.82 1.35 13.90
C GLU A 18 7.61 1.12 12.38
N VAL A 19 6.66 0.27 11.98
CA VAL A 19 6.36 -0.10 10.58
C VAL A 19 5.28 0.81 9.99
N THR A 20 4.30 1.19 10.80
CA THR A 20 3.13 1.96 10.35
C THR A 20 3.06 3.37 10.93
N LEU A 21 2.35 4.24 10.24
CA LEU A 21 1.96 5.57 10.69
C LEU A 21 0.44 5.63 10.77
N ALA A 22 -0.11 6.10 11.89
CA ALA A 22 -1.55 6.31 12.03
C ALA A 22 -1.92 7.73 11.59
N HIS A 23 -2.93 7.87 10.74
CA HIS A 23 -3.49 9.17 10.34
C HIS A 23 -4.95 9.02 9.92
N GLN A 24 -5.84 9.84 10.46
CA GLN A 24 -7.27 9.85 10.13
C GLN A 24 -7.95 8.46 10.12
N GLY A 25 -7.66 7.64 11.13
CA GLY A 25 -8.28 6.32 11.27
C GLY A 25 -7.73 5.23 10.33
N LEU A 26 -6.67 5.52 9.56
CA LEU A 26 -5.96 4.55 8.73
C LEU A 26 -4.53 4.37 9.24
N ASN A 27 -3.99 3.18 9.00
CA ASN A 27 -2.57 2.89 9.17
C ASN A 27 -1.88 2.82 7.80
N TYR A 28 -0.70 3.43 7.71
CA TYR A 28 0.06 3.55 6.48
C TYR A 28 1.41 2.84 6.65
N ILE A 29 1.76 1.92 5.76
CA ILE A 29 3.12 1.37 5.73
C ILE A 29 4.09 2.45 5.27
N ARG A 30 5.20 2.62 6.01
CA ARG A 30 6.26 3.57 5.66
C ARG A 30 6.99 3.14 4.38
N PRO A 31 7.50 4.08 3.58
CA PRO A 31 8.39 3.77 2.46
C PRO A 31 9.59 2.94 2.91
N ASN A 32 10.07 2.08 2.02
CA ASN A 32 11.24 1.22 2.20
C ASN A 32 11.11 0.11 3.27
N VAL A 33 10.01 0.06 4.01
CA VAL A 33 9.72 -1.02 4.97
C VAL A 33 9.15 -2.24 4.25
N VAL A 34 9.58 -3.42 4.71
CA VAL A 34 9.07 -4.71 4.26
C VAL A 34 8.12 -5.25 5.31
N LEU A 35 6.88 -5.56 4.90
CA LEU A 35 5.88 -6.19 5.76
C LEU A 35 5.71 -7.66 5.40
N ASP A 36 5.67 -8.53 6.40
CA ASP A 36 5.24 -9.92 6.26
C ASP A 36 3.72 -10.01 6.39
N PHE A 37 3.05 -10.65 5.43
CA PHE A 37 1.59 -10.81 5.49
C PHE A 37 1.14 -11.65 6.68
N VAL A 38 2.00 -12.54 7.20
CA VAL A 38 1.71 -13.35 8.38
C VAL A 38 1.46 -12.48 9.61
N SER A 39 2.05 -11.27 9.67
CA SER A 39 1.76 -10.28 10.71
C SER A 39 0.35 -9.69 10.62
N VAL A 40 -0.35 -9.89 9.51
CA VAL A 40 -1.75 -9.47 9.30
C VAL A 40 -2.70 -10.64 9.48
N SER A 41 -2.42 -11.78 8.82
CA SER A 41 -3.21 -12.99 8.92
C SER A 41 -2.40 -14.21 8.46
N PRO A 42 -2.59 -15.40 9.07
CA PRO A 42 -1.96 -16.63 8.60
C PRO A 42 -2.60 -17.19 7.32
N ASN A 43 -3.76 -16.68 6.92
CA ASN A 43 -4.54 -17.18 5.79
C ASN A 43 -3.89 -16.87 4.42
N ALA A 44 -4.33 -17.57 3.38
CA ALA A 44 -3.86 -17.32 2.02
C ALA A 44 -4.31 -15.94 1.53
N LEU A 45 -3.34 -15.07 1.20
CA LEU A 45 -3.60 -13.75 0.65
C LEU A 45 -4.04 -13.85 -0.81
N LEU A 46 -5.18 -13.23 -1.13
CA LEU A 46 -5.75 -13.20 -2.48
C LEU A 46 -5.53 -11.86 -3.17
N PHE A 47 -5.76 -10.75 -2.45
CA PHE A 47 -5.64 -9.41 -3.00
C PHE A 47 -5.03 -8.43 -2.00
N VAL A 48 -4.30 -7.45 -2.54
CA VAL A 48 -3.88 -6.26 -1.81
C VAL A 48 -4.48 -5.05 -2.52
N THR A 49 -5.20 -4.21 -1.80
CA THR A 49 -5.88 -3.04 -2.37
C THR A 49 -5.23 -1.77 -1.81
N PRO A 50 -4.57 -0.96 -2.65
CA PRO A 50 -4.10 0.36 -2.24
C PRO A 50 -5.27 1.31 -1.96
N VAL A 51 -5.30 1.87 -0.75
CA VAL A 51 -6.43 2.67 -0.25
C VAL A 51 -6.16 4.17 -0.32
N ALA A 52 -5.02 4.61 0.19
CA ALA A 52 -4.67 6.03 0.28
C ALA A 52 -3.16 6.22 0.37
N VAL A 53 -2.68 7.36 -0.15
CA VAL A 53 -1.30 7.83 0.04
C VAL A 53 -1.28 8.85 1.16
N LEU A 54 -0.35 8.70 2.10
CA LEU A 54 -0.01 9.72 3.08
C LEU A 54 1.17 10.53 2.54
N PHE A 55 1.07 11.85 2.60
CA PHE A 55 2.12 12.74 2.14
C PHE A 55 2.36 13.87 3.13
N ALA A 56 3.56 14.43 3.10
CA ALA A 56 3.91 15.65 3.82
C ALA A 56 4.25 16.73 2.80
N SER A 57 3.71 17.93 2.96
CA SER A 57 4.03 19.10 2.14
C SER A 57 4.20 20.34 3.01
N LEU A 58 5.38 20.97 2.97
CA LEU A 58 5.70 22.18 3.75
C LEU A 58 5.34 22.07 5.24
N GLY A 59 5.60 20.91 5.85
CA GLY A 59 5.30 20.65 7.27
C GLY A 59 3.84 20.28 7.58
N VAL A 60 2.97 20.22 6.57
CA VAL A 60 1.58 19.75 6.71
C VAL A 60 1.48 18.31 6.25
N VAL A 61 0.91 17.45 7.09
CA VAL A 61 0.58 16.06 6.72
C VAL A 61 -0.82 16.01 6.15
N GLY A 62 -0.95 15.45 4.95
CA GLY A 62 -2.21 15.20 4.28
C GLY A 62 -2.28 13.77 3.75
N HIS A 63 -3.47 13.39 3.28
CA HIS A 63 -3.66 12.10 2.61
C HIS A 63 -4.51 12.27 1.36
N ILE A 64 -4.33 11.38 0.39
CA ILE A 64 -5.14 11.32 -0.83
C ILE A 64 -5.70 9.92 -0.98
N PRO A 65 -7.03 9.74 -1.09
CA PRO A 65 -7.63 8.45 -1.39
C PRO A 65 -7.27 8.01 -2.81
N LEU A 66 -7.02 6.72 -2.98
CA LEU A 66 -6.77 6.07 -4.27
C LEU A 66 -8.07 5.46 -4.82
N ARG A 67 -8.03 5.02 -6.08
CA ARG A 67 -9.17 4.36 -6.76
C ARG A 67 -9.55 2.98 -6.18
N ARG A 68 -8.80 2.46 -5.19
CA ARG A 68 -9.03 1.17 -4.53
C ARG A 68 -9.17 -0.01 -5.50
N ILE A 69 -8.25 -0.12 -6.45
CA ILE A 69 -8.23 -1.24 -7.41
C ILE A 69 -7.53 -2.43 -6.73
N PRO A 70 -8.21 -3.57 -6.53
CA PRO A 70 -7.58 -4.76 -5.92
C PRO A 70 -6.49 -5.32 -6.82
N VAL A 71 -5.33 -5.58 -6.25
CA VAL A 71 -4.18 -6.19 -6.94
C VAL A 71 -4.11 -7.66 -6.55
N ALA A 72 -4.25 -8.55 -7.52
CA ALA A 72 -4.15 -9.99 -7.30
C ALA A 72 -2.75 -10.36 -6.76
N ALA A 73 -2.70 -11.10 -5.67
CA ALA A 73 -1.48 -11.57 -5.04
C ALA A 73 -1.03 -12.88 -5.71
N THR A 74 -0.37 -12.81 -6.85
CA THR A 74 0.09 -13.98 -7.62
C THR A 74 1.58 -13.90 -7.94
N GLY A 75 2.37 -14.76 -7.30
CA GLY A 75 3.84 -14.78 -7.46
C GLY A 75 4.47 -13.46 -7.02
N ARG A 76 5.16 -12.77 -7.93
CA ARG A 76 5.75 -11.46 -7.69
C ARG A 76 5.08 -10.41 -8.58
N VAL A 77 4.38 -9.46 -7.95
CA VAL A 77 3.68 -8.37 -8.63
C VAL A 77 4.32 -7.04 -8.27
N THR A 78 4.50 -6.16 -9.26
CA THR A 78 4.89 -4.76 -9.04
C THR A 78 3.75 -3.88 -9.54
N TYR A 79 3.12 -3.15 -8.63
CA TYR A 79 1.99 -2.28 -8.90
C TYR A 79 2.38 -0.80 -8.72
N PRO A 80 2.17 0.06 -9.73
CA PRO A 80 2.47 1.49 -9.61
C PRO A 80 1.46 2.18 -8.70
N ILE A 81 1.96 3.03 -7.79
CA ILE A 81 1.13 3.91 -6.96
C ILE A 81 1.24 5.32 -7.53
N CYS A 82 0.10 5.86 -7.95
CA CYS A 82 0.01 7.22 -8.50
C CYS A 82 -1.25 7.88 -7.97
N THR A 83 -1.17 9.17 -7.63
CA THR A 83 -2.37 9.97 -7.33
C THR A 83 -2.78 10.78 -8.56
N GLN A 84 -4.09 11.04 -8.72
CA GLN A 84 -4.60 11.94 -9.77
C GLN A 84 -4.51 13.40 -9.36
N VAL A 85 -4.56 13.69 -8.06
CA VAL A 85 -4.62 15.04 -7.50
C VAL A 85 -3.23 15.68 -7.46
N LEU A 86 -2.22 14.90 -7.06
CA LEU A 86 -0.81 15.29 -6.99
C LEU A 86 0.04 14.28 -7.78
N PRO A 87 0.20 14.49 -9.10
CA PRO A 87 0.88 13.55 -9.99
C PRO A 87 2.35 13.32 -9.66
N GLU A 88 2.98 14.18 -8.87
CA GLU A 88 4.34 14.03 -8.34
C GLU A 88 4.42 12.97 -7.23
N LEU A 89 3.31 12.70 -6.53
CA LEU A 89 3.23 11.66 -5.51
C LEU A 89 3.13 10.28 -6.18
N ARG A 90 4.30 9.68 -6.39
CA ARG A 90 4.45 8.37 -7.03
C ARG A 90 5.21 7.40 -6.14
N GLY A 91 4.91 6.13 -6.35
CA GLY A 91 5.62 5.03 -5.71
C GLY A 91 5.35 3.72 -6.44
N LYS A 92 5.82 2.64 -5.86
CA LYS A 92 5.52 1.28 -6.30
C LYS A 92 5.31 0.36 -5.12
N LEU A 93 4.32 -0.49 -5.24
CA LEU A 93 4.02 -1.56 -4.32
C LEU A 93 4.55 -2.86 -4.93
N ILE A 94 5.41 -3.57 -4.20
CA ILE A 94 5.91 -4.89 -4.59
C ILE A 94 5.25 -5.92 -3.67
N ILE A 95 4.59 -6.91 -4.25
CA ILE A 95 3.94 -8.03 -3.55
C ILE A 95 4.67 -9.29 -3.97
N ASN A 96 5.14 -10.08 -3.02
CA ASN A 96 5.79 -11.36 -3.27
C ASN A 96 5.14 -12.43 -2.40
N THR A 97 4.28 -13.25 -3.00
CA THR A 97 3.54 -14.28 -2.27
C THR A 97 4.38 -15.48 -1.91
N ALA A 98 5.41 -15.82 -2.70
CA ALA A 98 6.33 -16.92 -2.39
C ALA A 98 7.08 -16.68 -1.06
N SER A 99 7.51 -15.44 -0.83
CA SER A 99 8.15 -15.01 0.43
C SER A 99 7.19 -14.43 1.46
N ARG A 100 5.89 -14.33 1.12
CA ARG A 100 4.83 -13.67 1.91
C ARG A 100 5.16 -12.25 2.35
N LYS A 101 5.85 -11.48 1.49
CA LYS A 101 6.30 -10.12 1.80
C LYS A 101 5.70 -9.10 0.85
N LEU A 102 5.44 -7.91 1.38
CA LEU A 102 5.25 -6.70 0.57
C LEU A 102 6.30 -5.65 0.88
N LYS A 103 6.57 -4.77 -0.08
CA LYS A 103 7.39 -3.59 0.10
C LYS A 103 6.75 -2.41 -0.60
N PHE A 104 6.62 -1.29 0.11
CA PHE A 104 6.28 -0.03 -0.48
C PHE A 104 7.56 0.78 -0.74
N LEU A 105 7.70 1.33 -1.93
CA LEU A 105 8.83 2.16 -2.34
C LEU A 105 8.29 3.50 -2.85
N GLU A 106 8.74 4.59 -2.24
CA GLU A 106 8.53 5.92 -2.83
C GLU A 106 9.33 6.04 -4.12
N ASN A 107 8.82 6.81 -5.08
CA ASN A 107 9.56 7.12 -6.30
C ASN A 107 10.23 8.48 -6.14
N GLN A 108 11.55 8.48 -5.95
CA GLN A 108 12.33 9.71 -5.97
C GLN A 108 12.60 10.08 -7.44
N VAL A 109 11.75 10.90 -8.05
CA VAL A 109 12.06 11.54 -9.33
C VAL A 109 12.38 13.00 -9.06
N VAL A 110 13.67 13.29 -8.89
CA VAL A 110 14.19 14.64 -9.08
C VAL A 110 14.52 14.75 -10.57
N LYS A 111 13.81 15.61 -11.31
CA LYS A 111 14.37 16.17 -12.55
C LYS A 111 15.24 17.36 -12.14
N PRO A 112 16.55 17.35 -12.45
CA PRO A 112 17.46 18.44 -12.05
C PRO A 112 17.16 19.79 -12.71
N ASP A 113 16.42 19.82 -13.83
CA ASP A 113 16.31 21.00 -14.71
C ASP A 113 14.95 21.73 -14.68
N GLU A 114 13.98 21.31 -13.87
CA GLU A 114 12.74 22.07 -13.67
C GLU A 114 12.70 22.58 -12.22
N PHE A 115 12.61 23.91 -12.08
CA PHE A 115 12.70 24.66 -10.83
C PHE A 115 11.83 24.06 -9.70
N ALA A 116 12.47 23.91 -8.53
CA ALA A 116 11.99 23.50 -7.20
C ALA A 116 11.87 21.97 -6.94
N PRO A 117 12.52 21.43 -5.88
CA PRO A 117 12.19 20.09 -5.39
C PRO A 117 10.69 20.06 -5.04
N SER A 118 9.99 19.00 -5.41
CA SER A 118 8.59 18.84 -5.02
C SER A 118 8.50 18.96 -3.50
N THR A 119 7.81 19.99 -3.01
CA THR A 119 7.67 20.23 -1.56
C THR A 119 6.86 19.14 -0.88
N SER A 120 6.17 18.32 -1.68
CA SER A 120 5.36 17.18 -1.27
C SER A 120 6.16 15.87 -1.38
N GLN A 121 6.22 15.11 -0.29
CA GLN A 121 6.85 13.79 -0.22
C GLN A 121 5.83 12.72 0.19
N VAL A 122 5.88 11.56 -0.46
CA VAL A 122 5.10 10.40 0.00
C VAL A 122 5.74 9.80 1.25
N ILE A 123 5.00 9.75 2.34
CA ILE A 123 5.49 9.23 3.63
C ILE A 123 4.77 7.96 4.09
N GLY A 124 3.75 7.50 3.36
CA GLY A 124 3.11 6.22 3.65
C GLY A 124 2.04 5.79 2.65
N LEU A 125 1.68 4.51 2.72
CA LEU A 125 0.64 3.90 1.90
C LEU A 125 -0.31 3.06 2.77
N ALA A 126 -1.61 3.36 2.72
CA ALA A 126 -2.63 2.55 3.37
C ALA A 126 -3.08 1.42 2.42
N LEU A 127 -3.24 0.22 2.96
CA LEU A 127 -3.65 -0.96 2.21
C LEU A 127 -4.81 -1.67 2.91
N GLU A 128 -5.59 -2.41 2.13
CA GLU A 128 -6.48 -3.46 2.58
C GLU A 128 -5.98 -4.81 2.03
N PHE A 129 -6.16 -5.87 2.82
CA PHE A 129 -5.71 -7.22 2.51
C PHE A 129 -6.92 -8.14 2.47
N THR A 130 -7.15 -8.82 1.35
CA THR A 130 -8.21 -9.81 1.23
C THR A 130 -7.62 -11.20 1.28
N PHE A 131 -8.03 -11.97 2.27
CA PHE A 131 -7.59 -13.34 2.51
C PHE A 131 -8.71 -14.34 2.22
N GLN A 132 -8.34 -15.55 1.84
CA GLN A 132 -9.25 -16.69 1.82
C GLN A 132 -9.58 -17.12 3.26
N GLN A 133 -10.86 -17.33 3.59
CA GLN A 133 -11.22 -17.94 4.87
C GLN A 133 -11.01 -19.46 4.82
N PRO A 134 -10.57 -20.08 5.92
CA PRO A 134 -10.65 -21.53 6.05
C PRO A 134 -12.12 -21.95 5.97
N GLU A 135 -12.39 -23.07 5.29
CA GLU A 135 -13.71 -23.71 5.29
C GLU A 135 -14.11 -24.21 6.68
#